data_AF-K2CZZ1-F1
#
_entry.id   AF-K2CZZ1-F1
#
_cell.length_a   1.000
_cell.length_b   1.000
_cell.length_c   1.000
_cell.angle_alpha   90.00
_cell.angle_beta   90.00
_cell.angle_gamma   90.00
#
_symmetry.space_group_name_H-M   'P 1'
#
loop_
_entity.id
_entity.type
_entity.pdbx_description
1 polymer ?
#
loop_
_entity_poly.entity_id
_entity_poly.type
_entity_poly.pdbx_seq_one_letter_code
_entity_poly.pdbx_strand_id
1 'polypeptide(L)'
;KRYKKLIYTFLAVFLFLNVFYFLHGLFVHYAREYSSEWQYTYKEVVLYLEKEKANYDHVYFTDKLGRPYVFFLTYGKIFPKEFRNSSNISREALGFVHVNALGKYEFLSDVSGSIKNSGNNLFVDIPQNVPDGANIIKTFYLLDTTPSLVVYSFE
;
A
#
# COMPACT_ATOMS: atom_id res chain seq x y z
N LYS A 1 -35.68 43.24 -13.44
CA LYS A 1 -35.22 43.03 -12.04
C LYS A 1 -35.66 41.67 -11.45
N ARG A 2 -36.92 41.23 -11.64
CA ARG A 2 -37.44 39.93 -11.12
C ARG A 2 -36.73 38.68 -11.68
N TYR A 3 -36.48 38.63 -12.99
CA TYR A 3 -35.77 37.50 -13.63
C TYR A 3 -34.31 37.35 -13.19
N LYS A 4 -33.61 38.46 -12.93
CA LYS A 4 -32.22 38.42 -12.42
C LYS A 4 -32.15 37.73 -11.06
N LYS A 5 -33.10 38.02 -10.15
CA LYS A 5 -33.20 37.33 -8.85
C LYS A 5 -33.44 35.83 -9.03
N LEU A 6 -34.36 35.44 -9.91
CA LEU A 6 -34.62 34.03 -10.21
C LEU A 6 -33.39 33.32 -10.77
N ILE A 7 -32.65 33.95 -11.68
CA ILE A 7 -31.40 33.41 -12.24
C ILE A 7 -30.34 33.24 -11.14
N TYR A 8 -30.13 34.25 -10.29
CA TYR A 8 -29.17 34.13 -9.19
C TYR A 8 -29.57 33.06 -8.18
N THR A 9 -30.86 32.94 -7.84
CA THR A 9 -31.36 31.87 -6.98
C THR A 9 -31.13 30.51 -7.62
N PHE A 10 -31.44 30.35 -8.91
CA PHE A 10 -31.20 29.10 -9.63
C PHE A 10 -29.71 28.74 -9.64
N LEU A 11 -28.83 29.69 -9.98
CA LEU A 11 -27.38 29.48 -9.97
C LEU A 11 -26.85 29.13 -8.57
N ALA A 12 -27.36 29.80 -7.53
CA ALA A 12 -26.98 29.51 -6.15
C ALA A 12 -27.42 28.10 -5.72
N VAL A 13 -28.63 27.68 -6.07
CA VAL A 13 -29.12 26.31 -5.80
C VAL A 13 -28.31 25.29 -6.58
N PHE A 14 -28.04 25.54 -7.87
CA PHE A 14 -27.23 24.66 -8.69
C PHE A 14 -25.81 24.50 -8.14
N LEU A 15 -25.18 25.62 -7.76
CA LEU A 15 -23.86 25.61 -7.12
C LEU A 15 -23.88 24.85 -5.80
N PHE A 16 -24.90 25.09 -4.97
CA PHE A 16 -25.08 24.37 -3.71
C PHE A 16 -25.20 22.87 -3.93
N LEU A 17 -26.00 22.42 -4.90
CA LEU A 17 -26.13 20.99 -5.23
C LEU A 17 -24.81 20.40 -5.74
N ASN A 18 -24.05 21.14 -6.53
CA ASN A 18 -22.73 20.71 -7.01
C ASN A 18 -21.74 20.53 -5.85
N VAL A 19 -21.66 21.52 -4.96
CA VAL A 19 -20.80 21.46 -3.76
C VAL A 19 -21.24 20.33 -2.85
N PHE A 20 -22.55 20.17 -2.62
CA PHE A 20 -23.09 19.09 -1.81
C PHE A 20 -22.73 17.71 -2.39
N TYR A 21 -22.91 17.52 -3.70
CA TYR A 21 -22.53 16.28 -4.39
C TYR A 21 -21.04 15.98 -4.23
N PHE A 22 -20.19 16.98 -4.46
CA PHE A 22 -18.74 16.84 -4.28
C PHE A 22 -18.37 16.46 -2.83
N LEU A 23 -18.92 17.17 -1.83
CA LEU A 23 -18.61 16.89 -0.42
C LEU A 23 -19.14 15.53 0.02
N HIS A 24 -20.31 15.12 -0.48
CA HIS A 24 -20.85 13.78 -0.21
C HIS A 24 -19.94 12.70 -0.79
N GLY A 25 -19.52 12.84 -2.05
CA GLY A 25 -18.54 11.94 -2.66
C GLY A 25 -17.23 11.90 -1.86
N LEU A 26 -16.68 13.06 -1.51
CA LEU A 26 -15.41 13.19 -0.82
C LEU A 26 -15.44 12.58 0.61
N PHE A 27 -16.49 12.83 1.38
CA PHE A 27 -16.52 12.41 2.79
C PHE A 27 -17.19 11.06 3.04
N VAL A 28 -18.05 10.59 2.13
CA VAL A 28 -18.80 9.33 2.32
C VAL A 28 -18.25 8.21 1.45
N HIS A 29 -17.90 8.48 0.19
CA HIS A 29 -17.57 7.46 -0.80
C HIS A 29 -16.06 7.30 -1.03
N TYR A 30 -15.35 8.42 -1.10
CA TYR A 30 -13.96 8.48 -1.57
C TYR A 30 -13.03 7.53 -0.83
N ALA A 31 -13.08 7.52 0.51
CA ALA A 31 -12.21 6.67 1.31
C ALA A 31 -12.39 5.19 0.96
N ARG A 32 -13.63 4.74 0.76
CA ARG A 32 -13.94 3.35 0.42
C ARG A 32 -13.49 3.03 -1.01
N GLU A 33 -13.93 3.83 -1.97
CA GLU A 33 -13.75 3.59 -3.41
C GLU A 33 -12.30 3.73 -3.88
N TYR A 34 -11.52 4.61 -3.24
CA TYR A 34 -10.13 4.89 -3.63
C TYR A 34 -9.11 4.37 -2.62
N SER A 35 -9.49 3.49 -1.71
CA SER A 35 -8.56 2.92 -0.72
C SER A 35 -7.36 2.20 -1.35
N SER A 36 -7.49 1.67 -2.57
CA SER A 36 -6.40 1.09 -3.36
C SER A 36 -5.32 2.11 -3.70
N GLU A 37 -5.71 3.31 -4.17
CA GLU A 37 -4.81 4.39 -4.58
C GLU A 37 -3.99 4.92 -3.41
N TRP A 38 -4.51 4.77 -2.19
CA TRP A 38 -3.84 5.13 -0.95
C TRP A 38 -3.05 3.99 -0.32
N GLN A 39 -2.96 2.83 -1.00
CA GLN A 39 -2.23 1.66 -0.53
C GLN A 39 -2.66 1.28 0.90
N TYR A 40 -3.97 1.36 1.17
CA TYR A 40 -4.54 1.38 2.52
C TYR A 40 -4.04 0.25 3.43
N THR A 41 -3.89 -0.97 2.88
CA THR A 41 -3.46 -2.17 3.61
C THR A 41 -2.02 -2.13 4.10
N TYR A 42 -1.15 -1.27 3.56
CA TYR A 42 0.27 -1.27 3.89
C TYR A 42 0.53 -1.04 5.38
N LYS A 43 -0.24 -0.17 6.02
CA LYS A 43 -0.12 0.07 7.47
C LYS A 43 -0.35 -1.22 8.25
N GLU A 44 -1.43 -1.94 7.93
CA GLU A 44 -1.82 -3.16 8.64
C GLU A 44 -0.81 -4.28 8.41
N VAL A 45 -0.33 -4.42 7.17
CA VAL A 45 0.67 -5.41 6.80
C VAL A 45 1.99 -5.12 7.51
N VAL A 46 2.50 -3.88 7.48
CA VAL A 46 3.74 -3.52 8.19
C VAL A 46 3.62 -3.80 9.68
N LEU A 47 2.53 -3.39 10.33
CA LEU A 47 2.32 -3.65 11.76
C LEU A 47 2.23 -5.15 12.09
N TYR A 48 1.75 -5.97 11.17
CA TYR A 48 1.75 -7.42 11.29
C TYR A 48 3.15 -8.00 11.12
N LEU A 49 3.86 -7.62 10.05
CA LEU A 49 5.22 -8.06 9.76
C LEU A 49 6.19 -7.69 10.88
N GLU A 50 6.06 -6.52 11.49
CA GLU A 50 6.90 -6.11 12.61
C GLU A 50 6.79 -7.03 13.83
N LYS A 51 5.64 -7.69 14.01
CA LYS A 51 5.43 -8.68 15.07
C LYS A 51 6.00 -10.06 14.70
N GLU A 52 5.92 -10.42 13.43
CA GLU A 52 6.27 -11.77 12.96
C GLU A 52 7.71 -11.90 12.41
N LYS A 53 8.34 -10.82 11.95
CA LYS A 53 9.65 -10.83 11.25
C LYS A 53 10.80 -11.44 12.06
N ALA A 54 10.66 -11.57 13.37
CA ALA A 54 11.65 -12.22 14.22
C ALA A 54 11.72 -13.73 13.95
N ASN A 55 10.60 -14.34 13.53
CA ASN A 55 10.46 -15.76 13.27
C ASN A 55 10.99 -16.19 11.91
N TYR A 56 11.31 -15.24 11.02
CA TYR A 56 11.72 -15.49 9.64
C TYR A 56 13.11 -14.92 9.37
N ASP A 57 13.82 -15.52 8.43
CA ASP A 57 15.14 -15.08 8.00
C ASP A 57 15.03 -13.79 7.19
N HIS A 58 14.20 -13.82 6.13
CA HIS A 58 13.91 -12.69 5.25
C HIS A 58 12.41 -12.47 5.08
N VAL A 59 12.05 -11.21 4.79
CA VAL A 59 10.69 -10.83 4.40
C VAL A 59 10.74 -10.15 3.04
N TYR A 60 10.13 -10.79 2.06
CA TYR A 60 10.04 -10.31 0.69
C TYR A 60 8.71 -9.64 0.45
N PHE A 61 8.74 -8.42 -0.07
CA PHE A 61 7.57 -7.58 -0.17
C PHE A 61 7.46 -6.96 -1.56
N THR A 62 6.28 -7.05 -2.15
CA THR A 62 6.00 -6.54 -3.50
C THR A 62 6.10 -5.01 -3.57
N ASP A 63 6.78 -4.47 -4.57
CA ASP A 63 6.77 -3.03 -4.89
C ASP A 63 5.71 -2.67 -5.95
N LYS A 64 4.90 -3.63 -6.40
CA LYS A 64 3.90 -3.42 -7.46
C LYS A 64 2.86 -2.35 -7.15
N LEU A 65 2.55 -2.15 -5.86
CA LEU A 65 1.58 -1.13 -5.44
C LEU A 65 2.24 0.22 -5.10
N GLY A 66 3.57 0.39 -5.28
CA GLY A 66 4.26 1.66 -5.09
C GLY A 66 5.58 1.53 -4.33
N ARG A 67 5.91 2.49 -3.46
CA ARG A 67 7.19 2.51 -2.71
C ARG A 67 7.01 2.05 -1.27
N PRO A 68 7.06 0.73 -0.98
CA PRO A 68 6.77 0.18 0.34
C PRO A 68 7.64 0.69 1.47
N TYR A 69 8.92 0.94 1.21
CA TYR A 69 9.88 1.34 2.25
C TYR A 69 9.41 2.53 3.12
N VAL A 70 8.64 3.47 2.56
CA VAL A 70 8.12 4.64 3.30
C VAL A 70 7.19 4.21 4.45
N PHE A 71 6.38 3.19 4.21
CA PHE A 71 5.46 2.64 5.20
C PHE A 71 6.21 1.87 6.29
N PHE A 72 7.28 1.16 5.95
CA PHE A 72 8.17 0.52 6.93
C PHE A 72 8.90 1.53 7.81
N LEU A 73 9.40 2.63 7.21
CA LEU A 73 9.99 3.72 7.98
C LEU A 73 9.00 4.34 8.97
N THR A 74 7.76 4.57 8.51
CA THR A 74 6.75 5.30 9.29
C THR A 74 6.06 4.41 10.34
N TYR A 75 5.52 3.27 9.92
CA TYR A 75 4.73 2.39 10.78
C TYR A 75 5.58 1.33 11.50
N GLY A 76 6.68 0.90 10.88
CA GLY A 76 7.69 0.05 11.52
C GLY A 76 8.62 0.81 12.48
N LYS A 77 8.51 2.15 12.52
CA LYS A 77 9.28 3.02 13.42
C LYS A 77 10.81 2.82 13.31
N ILE A 78 11.29 2.56 12.10
CA ILE A 78 12.71 2.34 11.84
C ILE A 78 13.47 3.67 12.01
N PHE A 79 14.50 3.66 12.86
CA PHE A 79 15.26 4.88 13.14
C PHE A 79 16.08 5.34 11.93
N PRO A 80 16.25 6.66 11.69
CA PRO A 80 17.06 7.17 10.56
C PRO A 80 18.51 6.68 10.55
N LYS A 81 19.07 6.32 11.72
CA LYS A 81 20.41 5.71 11.81
C LYS A 81 20.41 4.29 11.27
N GLU A 82 19.38 3.51 11.59
CA GLU A 82 19.23 2.14 11.11
C GLU A 82 19.02 2.14 9.60
N PHE A 83 18.10 2.97 9.10
CA PHE A 83 17.86 3.12 7.66
C PHE A 83 19.16 3.37 6.89
N ARG A 84 19.98 4.34 7.32
CA ARG A 84 21.25 4.64 6.66
C ARG A 84 22.25 3.48 6.65
N ASN A 85 22.18 2.59 7.64
CA ASN A 85 23.12 1.48 7.77
C ASN A 85 22.63 0.21 7.07
N SER A 86 21.32 0.02 6.92
CA SER A 86 20.71 -1.22 6.45
C SER A 86 19.89 -1.09 5.16
N SER A 87 19.83 0.11 4.57
CA SER A 87 19.15 0.32 3.28
C SER A 87 20.05 -0.04 2.09
N ASN A 88 19.49 -0.76 1.12
CA ASN A 88 20.05 -0.85 -0.22
C ASN A 88 19.31 0.14 -1.12
N ILE A 89 20.03 1.11 -1.69
CA ILE A 89 19.45 2.18 -2.49
C ILE A 89 20.03 2.13 -3.90
N SER A 90 19.17 2.13 -4.91
CA SER A 90 19.53 2.32 -6.31
C SER A 90 18.95 3.63 -6.84
N ARG A 91 19.53 4.11 -7.95
CA ARG A 91 19.05 5.29 -8.67
C ARG A 91 18.88 4.96 -10.12
N GLU A 92 17.77 5.42 -10.69
CA GLU A 92 17.54 5.31 -12.12
C GLU A 92 18.16 6.47 -12.90
N ALA A 93 18.25 6.32 -14.21
CA ALA A 93 18.79 7.32 -15.13
C ALA A 93 18.09 8.69 -15.01
N LEU A 94 16.80 8.70 -14.65
CA LEU A 94 16.01 9.93 -14.44
C LEU A 94 16.18 10.52 -13.02
N GLY A 95 17.03 9.93 -12.17
CA GLY A 95 17.31 10.41 -10.83
C GLY A 95 16.33 9.94 -9.75
N PHE A 96 15.34 9.10 -10.09
CA PHE A 96 14.46 8.49 -9.10
C PHE A 96 15.24 7.53 -8.19
N VAL A 97 14.97 7.62 -6.90
CA VAL A 97 15.61 6.82 -5.86
C VAL A 97 14.71 5.65 -5.51
N HIS A 98 15.27 4.44 -5.55
CA HIS A 98 14.60 3.21 -5.13
C HIS A 98 15.32 2.62 -3.93
N VAL A 99 14.53 2.17 -2.96
CA VAL A 99 15.03 1.43 -1.79
C VAL A 99 14.66 -0.02 -2.04
N ASN A 100 15.66 -0.84 -2.38
CA ASN A 100 15.47 -2.23 -2.75
C ASN A 100 15.48 -3.15 -1.52
N ALA A 101 16.11 -2.72 -0.44
CA ALA A 101 16.12 -3.47 0.82
C ALA A 101 16.22 -2.54 2.02
N LEU A 102 15.72 -3.01 3.16
CA LEU A 102 15.79 -2.33 4.44
C LEU A 102 15.83 -3.35 5.58
N GLY A 103 17.01 -3.59 6.15
CA GLY A 103 17.18 -4.60 7.21
C GLY A 103 16.83 -6.00 6.69
N LYS A 104 15.81 -6.63 7.27
CA LYS A 104 15.28 -7.95 6.84
C LYS A 104 14.32 -7.89 5.64
N TYR A 105 13.93 -6.69 5.22
CA TYR A 105 12.96 -6.49 4.16
C TYR A 105 13.65 -6.35 2.81
N GLU A 106 13.16 -7.07 1.82
CA GLU A 106 13.56 -6.96 0.42
C GLU A 106 12.33 -6.60 -0.42
N PHE A 107 12.46 -5.53 -1.21
CA PHE A 107 11.39 -4.96 -2.01
C PHE A 107 11.60 -5.31 -3.49
N LEU A 108 10.65 -6.05 -4.06
CA LEU A 108 10.82 -6.69 -5.37
C LEU A 108 9.55 -6.56 -6.21
N SER A 109 9.70 -6.38 -7.52
CA SER A 109 8.58 -6.36 -8.46
C SER A 109 8.01 -7.73 -8.76
N ASP A 110 8.79 -8.77 -8.57
CA ASP A 110 8.37 -10.16 -8.69
C ASP A 110 8.88 -10.93 -7.48
N VAL A 111 8.01 -11.14 -6.50
CA VAL A 111 8.34 -11.82 -5.24
C VAL A 111 8.42 -13.32 -5.44
N SER A 112 7.59 -13.92 -6.29
CA SER A 112 7.54 -15.37 -6.46
C SER A 112 8.61 -15.90 -7.43
N GLY A 113 8.95 -15.15 -8.48
CA GLY A 113 9.90 -15.59 -9.51
C GLY A 113 11.38 -15.39 -9.17
N SER A 114 11.70 -14.48 -8.23
CA SER A 114 13.08 -14.06 -7.97
C SER A 114 13.78 -14.84 -6.85
N ILE A 115 13.05 -15.56 -6.00
CA ILE A 115 13.59 -16.14 -4.78
C ILE A 115 13.50 -17.67 -4.83
N LYS A 116 14.63 -18.33 -4.56
CA LYS A 116 14.63 -19.76 -4.27
C LYS A 116 13.84 -19.98 -2.98
N ASN A 117 12.85 -20.86 -3.00
CA ASN A 117 12.03 -21.30 -1.85
C ASN A 117 12.85 -22.03 -0.75
N SER A 118 14.07 -21.61 -0.48
CA SER A 118 14.97 -22.18 0.50
C SER A 118 15.08 -21.25 1.70
N GLY A 119 14.75 -21.75 2.89
CA GLY A 119 14.83 -21.01 4.15
C GLY A 119 13.46 -20.63 4.71
N ASN A 120 13.44 -20.14 5.94
CA ASN A 120 12.22 -19.77 6.62
C ASN A 120 11.88 -18.32 6.30
N ASN A 121 11.25 -18.10 5.14
CA ASN A 121 11.00 -16.77 4.58
C ASN A 121 9.50 -16.45 4.53
N LEU A 122 9.21 -15.16 4.66
CA LEU A 122 7.86 -14.63 4.54
C LEU A 122 7.74 -13.81 3.25
N PHE A 123 6.65 -14.00 2.53
CA PHE A 123 6.41 -13.35 1.24
C PHE A 123 5.12 -12.54 1.31
N VAL A 124 5.13 -11.34 0.74
CA VAL A 124 3.97 -10.46 0.65
C VAL A 124 3.80 -9.98 -0.77
N ASP A 125 2.68 -10.36 -1.39
CA ASP A 125 2.39 -9.97 -2.78
C ASP A 125 0.89 -9.67 -2.97
N ILE A 126 0.54 -9.14 -4.15
CA ILE A 126 -0.84 -9.00 -4.59
C ILE A 126 -1.46 -10.39 -4.83
N PRO A 127 -2.78 -10.56 -4.60
CA PRO A 127 -3.44 -11.87 -4.70
C PRO A 127 -3.17 -12.62 -6.01
N GLN A 128 -3.02 -11.90 -7.13
CA GLN A 128 -2.82 -12.47 -8.46
C GLN A 128 -1.42 -13.08 -8.67
N ASN A 129 -0.45 -12.74 -7.82
CA ASN A 129 0.93 -13.22 -7.92
C ASN A 129 1.25 -14.35 -6.94
N VAL A 130 0.33 -14.65 -6.01
CA VAL A 130 0.55 -15.69 -5.01
C VAL A 130 0.62 -17.04 -5.72
N PRO A 131 1.73 -17.80 -5.62
CA PRO A 131 1.87 -19.05 -6.35
C PRO A 131 0.91 -20.14 -5.87
N ASP A 132 0.53 -21.02 -6.80
CA ASP A 132 -0.25 -22.21 -6.47
C ASP A 132 0.53 -23.09 -5.48
N GLY A 133 -0.13 -23.51 -4.41
CA GLY A 133 0.47 -24.33 -3.35
C GLY A 133 1.22 -23.56 -2.26
N ALA A 134 1.24 -22.22 -2.31
CA ALA A 134 1.74 -21.41 -1.20
C ALA A 134 0.86 -21.54 0.05
N ASN A 135 1.48 -21.55 1.24
CA ASN A 135 0.75 -21.52 2.51
C ASN A 135 0.32 -20.09 2.82
N ILE A 136 -0.97 -19.79 2.63
CA ILE A 136 -1.53 -18.45 2.90
C ILE A 136 -1.69 -18.26 4.40
N ILE A 137 -0.89 -17.36 4.96
CA ILE A 137 -0.90 -17.04 6.39
C ILE A 137 -1.98 -15.98 6.68
N LYS A 138 -2.07 -14.94 5.85
CA LYS A 138 -3.02 -13.85 6.07
C LYS A 138 -3.31 -13.04 4.80
N THR A 139 -4.57 -12.66 4.63
CA THR A 139 -5.02 -11.74 3.57
C THR A 139 -5.47 -10.41 4.18
N PHE A 140 -5.07 -9.31 3.57
CA PHE A 140 -5.44 -7.95 3.94
C PHE A 140 -6.37 -7.36 2.88
N TYR A 141 -7.40 -6.66 3.35
CA TYR A 141 -8.50 -6.19 2.53
C TYR A 141 -8.58 -4.66 2.54
N LEU A 142 -8.97 -4.12 1.39
CA LEU A 142 -9.33 -2.72 1.23
C LEU A 142 -10.66 -2.41 1.92
N LEU A 143 -10.99 -1.12 2.01
CA LEU A 143 -12.23 -0.65 2.66
C LEU A 143 -13.50 -1.09 1.90
N ASP A 144 -13.36 -1.43 0.63
CA ASP A 144 -14.42 -1.99 -0.21
C ASP A 144 -14.52 -3.53 -0.13
N THR A 145 -13.72 -4.17 0.74
CA THR A 145 -13.55 -5.63 0.93
C THR A 145 -12.78 -6.37 -0.17
N THR A 146 -12.18 -5.66 -1.12
CA THR A 146 -11.32 -6.26 -2.14
C THR A 146 -9.98 -6.70 -1.51
N PRO A 147 -9.49 -7.93 -1.74
CA PRO A 147 -8.18 -8.37 -1.25
C PRO A 147 -7.07 -7.59 -1.96
N SER A 148 -6.12 -7.03 -1.20
CA SER A 148 -5.07 -6.16 -1.74
C SER A 148 -3.66 -6.73 -1.56
N LEU A 149 -3.36 -7.31 -0.40
CA LEU A 149 -2.07 -7.93 -0.13
C LEU A 149 -2.27 -9.25 0.62
N VAL A 150 -1.47 -10.24 0.26
CA VAL A 150 -1.49 -11.57 0.86
C VAL A 150 -0.10 -11.86 1.40
N VAL A 151 -0.06 -12.34 2.65
CA VAL A 151 1.14 -12.85 3.29
C VAL A 151 1.11 -14.37 3.23
N TYR A 152 2.20 -14.95 2.72
CA TYR A 152 2.33 -16.40 2.55
C TYR A 152 3.77 -16.87 2.80
N SER A 153 3.94 -18.17 2.98
CA SER A 153 5.23 -18.85 3.04
C SER A 153 5.22 -20.11 2.18
N PHE A 154 6.41 -20.64 1.90
CA PHE A 154 6.56 -21.99 1.36
C PHE A 154 6.96 -22.93 2.49
N GLU A 155 6.32 -24.09 2.57
CA GLU A 155 6.72 -25.19 3.46
C GLU A 155 7.85 -26.02 2.84
#